data_AF-A0A246AB66-F1
#
_entry.id   AF-A0A246AB66-F1
#
_cell.length_a   1.000
_cell.length_b   1.000
_cell.length_c   1.000
_cell.angle_alpha   90.00
_cell.angle_beta   90.00
_cell.angle_gamma   90.00
#
_symmetry.space_group_name_H-M   'P 1'
#
loop_
_entity.id
_entity.type
_entity.pdbx_description
1 polymer ?
#
loop_
_entity_poly.entity_id
_entity_poly.type
_entity_poly.pdbx_seq_one_letter_code
_entity_poly.pdbx_strand_id
1 'polypeptide(L)'
;MEELSAFKKTIRNLLVEKIGILTDSDQSHLKKQAQTLGLDNRQFGALLQEIHLSINWDALRDERQGKDRVVRPIHIFGIEVRSLEKLGEVLYKNRVKALKYLEDAVFLKENVTYLSHQNVDLAMEMMELHGSERNSEKRFLKICYQLNANLPFQVGEESFSTVKELLDRGWVGQDFFSEIYNTFAAGHLQIWIHRCFIDLINILPAGESFRDFLYFVYTIDPDYPFYVENELFLQPGDLVTRARRDANFWLPLLATFDHGLLSIWLERRGMGEIISKFKNYATELRAAEKKSEELSRNLVQKLLEALAPDMEIPDLSVAAEELSFLNIQNKALFHPIVVRLNNKGFVRATVGFDRDVPGVWISPKNLTLSDLGGKESVTFHLNVDPSKLIKDHLYTISLQIQTDYQSIHIPLAIKTVFPMRAFMLCLLRYGGLGTIFLCIIRLLISWAYNGNGWLKPQLVWNNISAQVPSNHLVYILIFIIAILVPLLAWPRIKKIEQI
;
A
#
# COMPACT_ATOMS: atom_id res chain seq x y z
N MET A 1 74.86 -53.39 -27.49
CA MET A 1 74.07 -52.42 -28.28
C MET A 1 72.61 -52.34 -27.83
N GLU A 2 71.98 -53.45 -27.44
CA GLU A 2 70.58 -53.45 -26.95
C GLU A 2 70.36 -52.63 -25.65
N GLU A 3 71.28 -52.72 -24.69
CA GLU A 3 71.16 -52.01 -23.41
C GLU A 3 71.21 -50.48 -23.54
N LEU A 4 72.05 -49.95 -24.43
CA LEU A 4 72.11 -48.51 -24.71
C LEU A 4 70.83 -48.02 -25.39
N SER A 5 70.26 -48.81 -26.32
CA SER A 5 68.99 -48.50 -26.96
C SER A 5 67.83 -48.47 -25.95
N ALA A 6 67.79 -49.45 -25.04
CA ALA A 6 66.82 -49.49 -23.95
C ALA A 6 66.97 -48.26 -23.02
N PHE A 7 68.20 -47.87 -22.70
CA PHE A 7 68.46 -46.66 -21.89
C PHE A 7 68.04 -45.36 -22.59
N LYS A 8 68.32 -45.20 -23.89
CA LYS A 8 67.80 -44.06 -24.69
C LYS A 8 66.28 -43.99 -24.64
N LYS A 9 65.59 -45.14 -24.73
CA LYS A 9 64.13 -45.23 -24.63
C LYS A 9 63.63 -44.85 -23.24
N THR A 10 64.30 -45.26 -22.17
CA THR A 10 63.97 -44.86 -20.79
C THR A 10 64.09 -43.36 -20.58
N ILE A 11 65.19 -42.74 -21.04
CA ILE A 11 65.37 -41.28 -20.99
C ILE A 11 64.24 -40.58 -21.75
N ARG A 12 63.95 -41.03 -22.98
CA ARG A 12 62.89 -40.45 -23.81
C ARG A 12 61.53 -40.55 -23.14
N ASN A 13 61.18 -41.71 -22.59
CA ASN A 13 59.89 -41.91 -21.91
C ASN A 13 59.75 -41.01 -20.68
N LEU A 14 60.77 -40.92 -19.83
CA LEU A 14 60.77 -40.01 -18.67
C LEU A 14 60.64 -38.54 -19.07
N LEU A 15 61.38 -38.13 -20.11
CA LEU A 15 61.31 -36.79 -20.66
C LEU A 15 59.92 -36.46 -21.22
N VAL A 16 59.30 -37.39 -21.94
CA VAL A 16 57.92 -37.24 -22.47
C VAL A 16 56.90 -37.21 -21.33
N GLU A 17 57.03 -38.13 -20.36
CA GLU A 17 56.13 -38.24 -19.22
C GLU A 17 56.12 -36.97 -18.36
N LYS A 18 57.28 -36.31 -18.20
CA LYS A 18 57.44 -35.11 -17.38
C LYS A 18 57.59 -33.81 -18.16
N ILE A 19 57.31 -33.82 -19.47
CA ILE A 19 57.37 -32.64 -20.35
C ILE A 19 58.72 -31.90 -20.24
N GLY A 20 59.82 -32.66 -20.25
CA GLY A 20 61.18 -32.12 -20.22
C GLY A 20 61.69 -31.70 -18.84
N ILE A 21 60.89 -31.80 -17.78
CA ILE A 21 61.32 -31.47 -16.41
C ILE A 21 61.70 -32.75 -15.67
N LEU A 22 63.01 -33.00 -15.50
CA LEU A 22 63.53 -34.12 -14.71
C LEU A 22 63.80 -33.66 -13.27
N THR A 23 63.29 -34.40 -12.28
CA THR A 23 63.62 -34.14 -10.87
C THR A 23 65.05 -34.54 -10.55
N ASP A 24 65.59 -34.06 -9.43
CA ASP A 24 66.93 -34.43 -8.97
C ASP A 24 67.08 -35.95 -8.74
N SER A 25 65.99 -36.60 -8.33
CA SER A 25 65.92 -38.06 -8.20
C SER A 25 66.02 -38.77 -9.55
N ASP A 26 65.32 -38.26 -10.58
CA ASP A 26 65.37 -38.81 -11.95
C ASP A 26 66.78 -38.66 -12.54
N GLN A 27 67.38 -37.47 -12.39
CA GLN A 27 68.72 -37.20 -12.88
C GLN A 27 69.75 -38.09 -12.19
N SER A 28 69.62 -38.28 -10.88
CA SER A 28 70.52 -39.17 -10.11
C SER A 28 70.38 -40.63 -10.53
N HIS A 29 69.16 -41.10 -10.78
CA HIS A 29 68.90 -42.46 -11.24
C HIS A 29 69.45 -42.69 -12.65
N LEU A 30 69.18 -41.78 -13.58
CA LEU A 30 69.69 -41.83 -14.95
C LEU A 30 71.22 -41.77 -15.01
N LYS A 31 71.86 -40.93 -14.18
CA LYS A 31 73.33 -40.87 -14.08
C LYS A 31 73.93 -42.19 -13.60
N LYS A 32 73.34 -42.84 -12.59
CA LYS A 32 73.81 -44.15 -12.11
C LYS A 32 73.70 -45.22 -13.19
N GLN A 33 72.59 -45.24 -13.94
CA GLN A 33 72.40 -46.16 -15.07
C GLN A 33 73.35 -45.86 -16.24
N ALA A 34 73.65 -44.58 -16.51
CA ALA A 34 74.64 -44.20 -17.52
C ALA A 34 76.05 -44.69 -17.17
N GLN A 35 76.43 -44.59 -15.88
CA GLN A 35 77.72 -45.08 -15.39
C GLN A 35 77.86 -46.60 -15.51
N THR A 36 76.80 -47.37 -15.24
CA THR A 36 76.81 -48.83 -15.44
C THR A 36 76.96 -49.24 -16.91
N LEU A 37 76.62 -48.35 -17.83
CA LEU A 37 76.78 -48.54 -19.28
C LEU A 37 78.10 -47.95 -19.82
N GLY A 38 79.00 -47.50 -18.94
CA GLY A 38 80.30 -46.95 -19.31
C GLY A 38 80.30 -45.54 -19.88
N LEU A 39 79.18 -44.80 -19.75
CA LEU A 39 79.09 -43.40 -20.20
C LEU A 39 79.64 -42.47 -19.12
N ASP A 40 80.55 -41.57 -19.52
CA ASP A 40 80.97 -40.47 -18.64
C ASP A 40 79.89 -39.36 -18.57
N ASN A 41 80.06 -38.42 -17.64
CA ASN A 41 79.09 -37.33 -17.45
C ASN A 41 78.91 -36.44 -18.69
N ARG A 42 79.94 -36.29 -19.53
CA ARG A 42 79.86 -35.47 -20.75
C ARG A 42 79.08 -36.19 -21.84
N GLN A 43 79.34 -37.48 -22.02
CA GLN A 43 78.63 -38.36 -22.95
C GLN A 43 77.16 -38.52 -22.55
N PHE A 44 76.88 -38.67 -21.25
CA PHE A 44 75.51 -38.66 -20.74
C PHE A 44 74.80 -37.31 -20.99
N GLY A 45 75.48 -36.19 -20.74
CA GLY A 45 74.93 -34.86 -21.02
C GLY A 45 74.61 -34.65 -22.50
N ALA A 46 75.52 -35.04 -23.39
CA ALA A 46 75.31 -34.99 -24.84
C ALA A 46 74.16 -35.89 -25.28
N LEU A 47 74.07 -37.11 -24.72
CA LEU A 47 72.99 -38.04 -25.01
C LEU A 47 71.62 -37.52 -24.56
N LEU A 48 71.55 -36.92 -23.36
CA LEU A 48 70.33 -36.33 -22.83
C LEU A 48 69.88 -35.14 -23.70
N GLN A 49 70.81 -34.31 -24.17
CA GLN A 49 70.53 -33.21 -25.09
C GLN A 49 70.08 -33.70 -26.48
N GLU A 50 70.73 -34.73 -27.03
CA GLU A 50 70.36 -35.37 -28.30
C GLU A 50 68.91 -35.89 -28.24
N ILE A 51 68.57 -36.63 -27.17
CA ILE A 51 67.22 -37.15 -26.98
C ILE A 51 66.21 -36.03 -26.77
N HIS A 52 66.56 -35.00 -25.97
CA HIS A 52 65.69 -33.85 -25.75
C HIS A 52 65.40 -33.10 -27.06
N LEU A 53 66.38 -32.91 -27.95
CA LEU A 53 66.17 -32.26 -29.24
C LEU A 53 65.38 -33.14 -30.24
N SER A 54 65.39 -34.46 -30.05
CA SER A 54 64.64 -35.40 -30.90
C SER A 54 63.13 -35.47 -30.61
N ILE A 55 62.67 -34.84 -29.54
CA ILE A 55 61.28 -34.85 -29.11
C ILE A 55 60.55 -33.64 -29.72
N ASN A 56 59.42 -33.89 -30.40
CA ASN A 56 58.51 -32.82 -30.83
C ASN A 56 57.72 -32.33 -29.61
N TRP A 57 58.33 -31.40 -28.87
CA TRP A 57 57.76 -30.84 -27.66
C TRP A 57 56.45 -30.11 -27.92
N ASP A 58 56.31 -29.44 -29.07
CA ASP A 58 55.09 -28.69 -29.35
C ASP A 58 53.90 -29.64 -29.45
N ALA A 59 54.00 -30.71 -30.26
CA ALA A 59 52.94 -31.70 -30.43
C ALA A 59 52.53 -32.42 -29.13
N LEU A 60 53.50 -32.90 -28.33
CA LEU A 60 53.22 -33.59 -27.06
C LEU A 60 52.49 -32.72 -26.05
N ARG A 61 52.79 -31.45 -26.12
CA ARG A 61 52.40 -30.47 -25.14
C ARG A 61 51.03 -29.92 -25.62
N ASP A 62 50.76 -29.85 -26.93
CA ASP A 62 49.44 -29.60 -27.51
C ASP A 62 48.47 -30.75 -27.17
N GLU A 63 48.95 -32.00 -27.16
CA GLU A 63 48.19 -33.19 -26.78
C GLU A 63 47.79 -33.18 -25.29
N ARG A 64 48.67 -32.69 -24.41
CA ARG A 64 48.41 -32.64 -22.95
C ARG A 64 47.74 -31.37 -22.44
N GLN A 65 47.95 -30.24 -23.11
CA GLN A 65 47.55 -28.91 -22.62
C GLN A 65 46.60 -28.18 -23.58
N GLY A 66 46.26 -28.78 -24.73
CA GLY A 66 45.47 -28.16 -25.78
C GLY A 66 46.33 -27.36 -26.76
N LYS A 67 45.84 -27.22 -28.00
CA LYS A 67 46.49 -26.43 -29.07
C LYS A 67 46.49 -24.93 -28.79
N ASP A 68 45.55 -24.46 -27.98
CA ASP A 68 45.33 -23.06 -27.65
C ASP A 68 46.00 -22.69 -26.32
N ARG A 69 47.26 -23.08 -26.12
CA ARG A 69 47.99 -22.68 -24.92
C ARG A 69 48.85 -21.44 -25.14
N VAL A 70 49.03 -20.67 -24.08
CA VAL A 70 49.91 -19.53 -24.07
C VAL A 70 51.31 -19.99 -23.62
N VAL A 71 52.35 -19.63 -24.37
CA VAL A 71 53.72 -20.17 -24.20
C VAL A 71 54.37 -19.77 -22.87
N ARG A 72 54.02 -18.59 -22.33
CA ARG A 72 54.46 -18.12 -21.01
C ARG A 72 53.25 -17.61 -20.24
N PRO A 73 53.12 -17.92 -18.94
CA PRO A 73 52.08 -17.30 -18.14
C PRO A 73 52.37 -15.82 -17.92
N ILE A 74 51.32 -15.00 -17.84
CA ILE A 74 51.43 -13.63 -17.33
C ILE A 74 51.15 -13.63 -15.82
N HIS A 75 51.71 -12.66 -15.10
CA HIS A 75 51.49 -12.53 -13.66
C HIS A 75 50.66 -11.28 -13.39
N ILE A 76 49.43 -11.48 -12.90
CA ILE A 76 48.51 -10.41 -12.54
C ILE A 76 48.33 -10.41 -11.03
N PHE A 77 48.71 -9.31 -10.39
CA PHE A 77 48.68 -9.17 -8.93
C PHE A 77 49.43 -10.27 -8.16
N GLY A 78 50.45 -10.87 -8.78
CA GLY A 78 51.23 -11.98 -8.21
C GLY A 78 50.64 -13.37 -8.46
N ILE A 79 49.56 -13.49 -9.22
CA ILE A 79 48.92 -14.76 -9.59
C ILE A 79 49.23 -15.11 -11.04
N GLU A 80 49.55 -16.37 -11.30
CA GLU A 80 49.81 -16.90 -12.62
C GLU A 80 48.50 -17.01 -13.44
N VAL A 81 48.47 -16.40 -14.62
CA VAL A 81 47.32 -16.37 -15.52
C VAL A 81 47.72 -16.93 -16.89
N ARG A 82 46.96 -17.93 -17.35
CA ARG A 82 47.19 -18.64 -18.63
C ARG A 82 45.99 -18.64 -19.57
N SER A 83 44.84 -18.12 -19.14
CA SER A 83 43.63 -18.05 -19.94
C SER A 83 42.85 -16.77 -19.62
N LEU A 84 41.94 -16.39 -20.51
CA LEU A 84 41.05 -15.24 -20.32
C LEU A 84 40.14 -15.45 -19.10
N GLU A 85 39.66 -16.68 -18.89
CA GLU A 85 38.80 -17.01 -17.76
C GLU A 85 39.53 -16.82 -16.43
N LYS A 86 40.81 -17.21 -16.40
CA LYS A 86 41.67 -17.02 -15.22
C LYS A 86 42.00 -15.55 -15.00
N LEU A 87 42.17 -14.76 -16.07
CA LEU A 87 42.32 -13.32 -15.97
C LEU A 87 41.07 -12.70 -15.33
N GLY A 88 39.88 -13.04 -15.83
CA GLY A 88 38.60 -12.60 -15.27
C GLY A 88 38.46 -12.94 -13.79
N GLU A 89 38.80 -14.18 -13.40
CA GLU A 89 38.77 -14.63 -12.00
C GLU A 89 39.72 -13.83 -11.09
N VAL A 90 40.96 -13.58 -11.54
CA VAL A 90 41.96 -12.84 -10.78
C VAL A 90 41.55 -11.38 -10.60
N LEU A 91 41.01 -10.75 -11.66
CA LEU A 91 40.48 -9.39 -11.60
C LEU A 91 39.29 -9.32 -10.64
N TYR A 92 38.35 -10.27 -10.75
CA TYR A 92 37.14 -10.32 -9.94
C TYR A 92 37.46 -10.42 -8.44
N LYS A 93 38.36 -11.34 -8.05
CA LYS A 93 38.77 -11.55 -6.65
C LYS A 93 39.57 -10.38 -6.06
N ASN A 94 40.19 -9.53 -6.89
CA ASN A 94 41.04 -8.42 -6.46
C ASN A 94 40.47 -7.05 -6.85
N ARG A 95 39.18 -6.82 -6.59
CA ARG A 95 38.40 -5.64 -7.02
C ARG A 95 39.15 -4.31 -6.95
N VAL A 96 39.76 -3.96 -5.82
CA VAL A 96 40.44 -2.66 -5.65
C VAL A 96 41.63 -2.50 -6.62
N LYS A 97 42.45 -3.54 -6.76
CA LYS A 97 43.59 -3.52 -7.69
C LYS A 97 43.12 -3.60 -9.14
N ALA A 98 42.06 -4.37 -9.40
CA ALA A 98 41.47 -4.52 -10.72
C ALA A 98 40.87 -3.20 -11.24
N LEU A 99 40.17 -2.43 -10.39
CA LEU A 99 39.65 -1.12 -10.76
C LEU A 99 40.78 -0.18 -11.23
N LYS A 100 41.90 -0.15 -10.51
CA LYS A 100 43.08 0.65 -10.89
C LYS A 100 43.72 0.13 -12.18
N TYR A 101 43.84 -1.19 -12.34
CA TYR A 101 44.35 -1.82 -13.55
C TYR A 101 43.49 -1.46 -14.78
N LEU A 102 42.17 -1.35 -14.59
CA LEU A 102 41.22 -0.98 -15.64
C LEU A 102 41.08 0.53 -15.85
N GLU A 103 41.90 1.38 -15.22
CA GLU A 103 41.94 2.81 -15.58
C GLU A 103 42.57 3.01 -16.96
N ASP A 104 43.56 2.18 -17.30
CA ASP A 104 44.25 2.19 -18.58
C ASP A 104 43.89 0.94 -19.40
N ALA A 105 43.20 1.18 -20.50
CA ALA A 105 42.71 0.15 -21.39
C ALA A 105 43.85 -0.60 -22.12
N VAL A 106 45.05 0.00 -22.23
CA VAL A 106 46.21 -0.61 -22.88
C VAL A 106 46.61 -1.91 -22.20
N PHE A 107 46.65 -1.94 -20.86
CA PHE A 107 47.02 -3.15 -20.14
C PHE A 107 46.04 -4.30 -20.39
N LEU A 108 44.75 -4.00 -20.48
CA LEU A 108 43.72 -5.00 -20.79
C LEU A 108 43.92 -5.52 -22.22
N LYS A 109 44.13 -4.61 -23.19
CA LYS A 109 44.35 -4.97 -24.59
C LYS A 109 45.52 -5.92 -24.76
N GLU A 110 46.67 -5.60 -24.17
CA GLU A 110 47.90 -6.39 -24.28
C GLU A 110 47.70 -7.80 -23.71
N ASN A 111 47.11 -7.89 -22.52
CA ASN A 111 46.88 -9.17 -21.86
C ASN A 111 45.81 -10.01 -22.59
N VAL A 112 44.72 -9.40 -23.06
CA VAL A 112 43.69 -10.11 -23.84
C VAL A 112 44.28 -10.63 -25.14
N THR A 113 44.98 -9.79 -25.92
CA THR A 113 45.60 -10.18 -27.19
C THR A 113 46.57 -11.35 -27.00
N TYR A 114 47.36 -11.31 -25.93
CA TYR A 114 48.30 -12.39 -25.64
C TYR A 114 47.62 -13.69 -25.23
N LEU A 115 46.64 -13.61 -24.33
CA LEU A 115 45.91 -14.77 -23.81
C LEU A 115 44.93 -15.39 -24.82
N SER A 116 44.52 -14.62 -25.84
CA SER A 116 43.65 -15.05 -26.94
C SER A 116 44.40 -15.48 -28.21
N HIS A 117 45.70 -15.76 -28.10
CA HIS A 117 46.56 -16.21 -29.22
C HIS A 117 46.62 -15.21 -30.38
N GLN A 118 46.74 -13.92 -30.05
CA GLN A 118 46.78 -12.82 -31.00
C GLN A 118 45.44 -12.58 -31.71
N ASN A 119 44.30 -12.96 -31.11
CA ASN A 119 42.99 -12.55 -31.59
C ASN A 119 42.74 -11.06 -31.28
N VAL A 120 43.04 -10.23 -32.29
CA VAL A 120 42.92 -8.76 -32.23
C VAL A 120 41.46 -8.32 -32.18
N ASP A 121 40.56 -9.03 -32.86
CA ASP A 121 39.13 -8.66 -32.90
C ASP A 121 38.51 -8.76 -31.51
N LEU A 122 38.82 -9.82 -30.75
CA LEU A 122 38.39 -9.97 -29.36
C LEU A 122 38.99 -8.88 -28.46
N ALA A 123 40.26 -8.52 -28.68
CA ALA A 123 40.89 -7.44 -27.94
C ALA A 123 40.24 -6.08 -28.27
N MET A 124 39.84 -5.84 -29.52
CA MET A 124 39.09 -4.65 -29.92
C MET A 124 37.71 -4.61 -29.28
N GLU A 125 36.97 -5.72 -29.25
CA GLU A 125 35.67 -5.81 -28.57
C GLU A 125 35.79 -5.46 -27.08
N MET A 126 36.82 -5.98 -26.39
CA MET A 126 37.08 -5.66 -24.98
C MET A 126 37.43 -4.18 -24.76
N MET A 127 38.12 -3.55 -25.72
CA MET A 127 38.45 -2.13 -25.69
C MET A 127 37.24 -1.24 -25.93
N GLU A 128 36.38 -1.61 -26.88
CA GLU A 128 35.10 -0.92 -27.11
C GLU A 128 34.21 -1.02 -25.87
N LEU A 129 34.13 -2.20 -25.26
CA LEU A 129 33.40 -2.42 -24.03
C LEU A 129 33.95 -1.55 -22.88
N HIS A 130 35.27 -1.45 -22.74
CA HIS A 130 35.92 -0.55 -21.77
C HIS A 130 35.56 0.92 -22.01
N GLY A 131 35.64 1.39 -23.25
CA GLY A 131 35.36 2.77 -23.62
C GLY A 131 33.88 3.16 -23.55
N SER A 132 32.97 2.19 -23.72
CA SER A 132 31.52 2.41 -23.74
C SER A 132 30.92 2.76 -22.36
N GLU A 133 31.55 2.30 -21.28
CA GLU A 133 30.99 2.40 -19.93
C GLU A 133 31.78 3.38 -19.05
N ARG A 134 31.15 4.52 -18.75
CA ARG A 134 31.78 5.59 -17.94
C ARG A 134 31.93 5.18 -16.48
N ASN A 135 30.94 4.47 -15.92
CA ASN A 135 30.98 4.05 -14.52
C ASN A 135 32.04 2.94 -14.35
N SER A 136 33.04 3.19 -13.50
CA SER A 136 34.18 2.29 -13.30
C SER A 136 33.76 0.92 -12.77
N GLU A 137 32.74 0.86 -11.92
CA GLU A 137 32.23 -0.39 -11.34
C GLU A 137 31.43 -1.21 -12.36
N LYS A 138 30.50 -0.58 -13.09
CA LYS A 138 29.79 -1.23 -14.21
C LYS A 138 30.78 -1.75 -15.26
N ARG A 139 31.81 -0.97 -15.58
CA ARG A 139 32.85 -1.35 -16.55
C ARG A 139 33.64 -2.56 -16.06
N PHE A 140 34.07 -2.54 -14.79
CA PHE A 140 34.76 -3.66 -14.15
C PHE A 140 33.94 -4.95 -14.23
N LEU A 141 32.65 -4.90 -13.87
CA LEU A 141 31.77 -6.07 -13.94
C LEU A 141 31.58 -6.57 -15.37
N LYS A 142 31.32 -5.67 -16.33
CA LYS A 142 31.18 -6.04 -17.75
C LYS A 142 32.43 -6.75 -18.26
N ILE A 143 33.61 -6.24 -17.93
CA ILE A 143 34.89 -6.85 -18.32
C ILE A 143 35.09 -8.21 -17.66
N CYS A 144 34.86 -8.32 -16.36
CA CYS A 144 35.06 -9.59 -15.64
C CYS A 144 34.13 -10.68 -16.16
N TYR A 145 32.83 -10.40 -16.35
CA TYR A 145 31.88 -11.39 -16.86
C TYR A 145 32.07 -11.69 -18.35
N GLN A 146 32.59 -10.75 -19.15
CA GLN A 146 32.96 -11.04 -20.54
C GLN A 146 34.18 -11.97 -20.62
N LEU A 147 35.16 -11.80 -19.72
CA LEU A 147 36.32 -12.67 -19.63
C LEU A 147 35.99 -14.05 -19.05
N ASN A 148 35.02 -14.11 -18.13
CA ASN A 148 34.60 -15.35 -17.48
C ASN A 148 33.11 -15.30 -17.10
N ALA A 149 32.27 -15.90 -17.93
CA ALA A 149 30.83 -15.94 -17.70
C ALA A 149 30.41 -16.85 -16.51
N ASN A 150 31.32 -17.67 -15.98
CA ASN A 150 31.04 -18.56 -14.83
C ASN A 150 31.30 -17.90 -13.47
N LEU A 151 31.64 -16.61 -13.43
CA LEU A 151 31.85 -15.91 -12.17
C LEU A 151 30.53 -15.75 -11.39
N PRO A 152 30.54 -15.96 -10.06
CA PRO A 152 29.36 -15.80 -9.24
C PRO A 152 29.04 -14.33 -9.02
N PHE A 153 27.77 -13.99 -8.81
CA PHE A 153 27.37 -12.65 -8.36
C PHE A 153 27.62 -12.50 -6.87
N GLN A 154 28.16 -11.35 -6.45
CA GLN A 154 28.44 -11.08 -5.05
C GLN A 154 27.52 -9.99 -4.49
N VAL A 155 26.93 -10.28 -3.33
CA VAL A 155 26.19 -9.33 -2.50
C VAL A 155 26.72 -9.47 -1.08
N GLY A 156 27.32 -8.41 -0.55
CA GLY A 156 28.06 -8.47 0.71
C GLY A 156 29.24 -9.46 0.61
N GLU A 157 29.27 -10.43 1.52
CA GLU A 157 30.28 -11.52 1.54
C GLU A 157 29.79 -12.80 0.83
N GLU A 158 28.52 -12.86 0.45
CA GLU A 158 27.90 -14.05 -0.16
C GLU A 158 28.08 -14.05 -1.68
N SER A 159 28.19 -15.25 -2.26
CA SER A 159 28.41 -15.47 -3.69
C SER A 159 27.36 -16.43 -4.25
N PHE A 160 26.74 -16.07 -5.37
CA PHE A 160 25.60 -16.79 -5.95
C PHE A 160 25.93 -17.22 -7.38
N SER A 161 25.63 -18.48 -7.70
CA SER A 161 25.91 -19.02 -9.03
C SER A 161 24.73 -18.87 -9.98
N THR A 162 23.53 -18.66 -9.45
CA THR A 162 22.30 -18.47 -10.25
C THR A 162 21.45 -17.32 -9.71
N VAL A 163 20.66 -16.71 -10.59
CA VAL A 163 19.73 -15.63 -10.21
C VAL A 163 18.68 -16.15 -9.22
N LYS A 164 18.20 -17.39 -9.40
CA LYS A 164 17.21 -17.98 -8.50
C LYS A 164 17.76 -18.13 -7.08
N GLU A 165 18.98 -18.65 -6.93
CA GLU A 165 19.64 -18.79 -5.62
C GLU A 165 19.80 -17.43 -4.91
N LEU A 166 20.18 -16.38 -5.66
CA LEU A 166 20.27 -15.01 -5.15
C LEU A 166 18.91 -14.51 -4.63
N LEU A 167 17.86 -14.68 -5.42
CA LEU A 167 16.51 -14.21 -5.06
C LEU A 167 15.91 -15.04 -3.92
N ASP A 168 16.10 -16.36 -3.89
CA ASP A 168 15.70 -17.24 -2.80
C ASP A 168 16.33 -16.77 -1.47
N ARG A 169 17.62 -16.41 -1.50
CA ARG A 169 18.32 -15.86 -0.33
C ARG A 169 17.79 -14.47 0.08
N GLY A 170 17.32 -13.69 -0.88
CA GLY A 170 16.67 -12.38 -0.70
C GLY A 170 15.58 -12.38 0.38
N TRP A 171 14.84 -13.48 0.52
CA TRP A 171 13.70 -13.55 1.43
C TRP A 171 14.04 -13.96 2.87
N VAL A 172 15.32 -14.19 3.20
CA VAL A 172 15.74 -14.48 4.57
C VAL A 172 15.73 -13.23 5.46
N GLY A 173 15.82 -12.04 4.87
CA GLY A 173 15.75 -10.78 5.60
C GLY A 173 15.60 -9.57 4.68
N GLN A 174 14.89 -8.55 5.15
CA GLN A 174 14.59 -7.34 4.38
C GLN A 174 15.85 -6.54 4.01
N ASP A 175 16.86 -6.53 4.87
CA ASP A 175 18.13 -5.84 4.61
C ASP A 175 18.81 -6.44 3.39
N PHE A 176 18.91 -7.77 3.33
CA PHE A 176 19.51 -8.47 2.20
C PHE A 176 18.68 -8.31 0.91
N PHE A 177 17.35 -8.36 1.00
CA PHE A 177 16.48 -8.03 -0.13
C PHE A 177 16.73 -6.62 -0.67
N SER A 178 16.91 -5.66 0.24
CA SER A 178 17.21 -4.26 -0.11
C SER A 178 18.59 -4.11 -0.73
N GLU A 179 19.58 -4.88 -0.29
CA GLU A 179 20.91 -4.94 -0.92
C GLU A 179 20.82 -5.47 -2.36
N ILE A 180 20.06 -6.55 -2.60
CA ILE A 180 19.83 -7.05 -3.96
C ILE A 180 19.20 -5.96 -4.82
N TYR A 181 18.16 -5.28 -4.33
CA TYR A 181 17.56 -4.15 -5.04
C TYR A 181 18.58 -3.05 -5.33
N ASN A 182 19.43 -2.68 -4.38
CA ASN A 182 20.46 -1.65 -4.61
C ASN A 182 21.44 -2.04 -5.73
N THR A 183 21.82 -3.32 -5.81
CA THR A 183 22.65 -3.81 -6.92
C THR A 183 21.91 -3.80 -8.27
N PHE A 184 20.60 -4.05 -8.26
CA PHE A 184 19.75 -3.92 -9.44
C PHE A 184 19.57 -2.46 -9.86
N ALA A 185 19.29 -1.56 -8.93
CA ALA A 185 19.15 -0.13 -9.20
C ALA A 185 20.48 0.49 -9.69
N ALA A 186 21.61 -0.06 -9.23
CA ALA A 186 22.94 0.30 -9.71
C ALA A 186 23.29 -0.36 -11.06
N GLY A 187 22.42 -1.17 -11.67
CA GLY A 187 22.64 -1.82 -12.96
C GLY A 187 23.59 -3.03 -12.92
N HIS A 188 24.05 -3.46 -11.74
CA HIS A 188 25.04 -4.53 -11.61
C HIS A 188 24.44 -5.90 -11.90
N LEU A 189 23.21 -6.14 -11.42
CA LEU A 189 22.51 -7.41 -11.61
C LEU A 189 22.19 -7.64 -13.10
N GLN A 190 21.81 -6.58 -13.80
CA GLN A 190 21.53 -6.59 -15.23
C GLN A 190 22.79 -6.94 -16.05
N ILE A 191 23.96 -6.42 -15.65
CA ILE A 191 25.23 -6.75 -16.30
C ILE A 191 25.53 -8.25 -16.16
N TRP A 192 25.36 -8.79 -14.95
CA TRP A 192 25.55 -10.23 -14.72
C TRP A 192 24.61 -11.07 -15.57
N ILE A 193 23.32 -10.72 -15.60
CA ILE A 193 22.31 -11.44 -16.37
C ILE A 193 22.59 -11.40 -17.88
N HIS A 194 22.89 -10.23 -18.44
CA HIS A 194 23.20 -10.08 -19.86
C HIS A 194 24.40 -10.92 -20.32
N ARG A 195 25.37 -11.16 -19.42
CA ARG A 195 26.61 -11.86 -19.77
C ARG A 195 26.57 -13.35 -19.43
N CYS A 196 25.82 -13.73 -18.41
CA CYS A 196 25.83 -15.10 -17.87
C CYS A 196 24.55 -15.88 -18.16
N PHE A 197 23.41 -15.23 -18.42
CA PHE A 197 22.10 -15.88 -18.54
C PHE A 197 21.27 -15.32 -19.72
N ILE A 198 21.59 -15.77 -20.94
CA ILE A 198 20.95 -15.30 -22.18
C ILE A 198 19.42 -15.46 -22.14
N ASP A 199 18.94 -16.56 -21.58
CA ASP A 199 17.50 -16.88 -21.49
C ASP A 199 16.72 -15.89 -20.60
N LEU A 200 17.39 -15.22 -19.66
CA LEU A 200 16.79 -14.27 -18.73
C LEU A 200 16.88 -12.82 -19.23
N ILE A 201 17.50 -12.55 -20.39
CA ILE A 201 17.61 -11.19 -20.92
C ILE A 201 16.22 -10.62 -21.26
N ASN A 202 15.35 -11.45 -21.83
CA ASN A 202 14.02 -11.01 -22.28
C ASN A 202 13.06 -10.62 -21.14
N ILE A 203 13.36 -11.04 -19.90
CA ILE A 203 12.56 -10.70 -18.72
C ILE A 203 13.09 -9.46 -17.99
N LEU A 204 14.27 -8.96 -18.36
CA LEU A 204 14.82 -7.76 -17.75
C LEU A 204 13.99 -6.53 -18.15
N PRO A 205 13.56 -5.72 -17.18
CA PRO A 205 12.87 -4.48 -17.46
C PRO A 205 13.85 -3.43 -18.01
N ALA A 206 13.32 -2.46 -18.75
CA ALA A 206 14.11 -1.35 -19.28
C ALA A 206 14.50 -0.32 -18.20
N GLY A 207 13.77 -0.27 -17.08
CA GLY A 207 14.00 0.66 -15.98
C GLY A 207 14.78 0.05 -14.81
N GLU A 208 15.27 0.91 -13.93
CA GLU A 208 16.05 0.57 -12.73
C GLU A 208 15.26 0.84 -11.42
N SER A 209 13.94 1.09 -11.50
CA SER A 209 13.14 1.44 -10.33
C SER A 209 12.79 0.23 -9.47
N PHE A 210 12.39 0.44 -8.20
CA PHE A 210 11.90 -0.64 -7.33
C PHE A 210 10.72 -1.40 -7.94
N ARG A 211 9.87 -0.69 -8.68
CA ARG A 211 8.76 -1.30 -9.42
C ARG A 211 9.26 -2.25 -10.51
N ASP A 212 10.29 -1.85 -11.25
CA ASP A 212 10.93 -2.69 -12.28
C ASP A 212 11.59 -3.91 -11.65
N PHE A 213 12.26 -3.72 -10.51
CA PHE A 213 12.85 -4.81 -9.73
C PHE A 213 11.80 -5.85 -9.30
N LEU A 214 10.68 -5.42 -8.70
CA LEU A 214 9.60 -6.34 -8.34
C LEU A 214 9.01 -7.05 -9.56
N TYR A 215 8.85 -6.34 -10.68
CA TYR A 215 8.39 -6.96 -11.92
C TYR A 215 9.32 -8.08 -12.36
N PHE A 216 10.63 -7.84 -12.33
CA PHE A 216 11.64 -8.84 -12.63
C PHE A 216 11.56 -10.05 -11.67
N VAL A 217 11.56 -9.80 -10.36
CA VAL A 217 11.51 -10.84 -9.31
C VAL A 217 10.30 -11.76 -9.50
N TYR A 218 9.10 -11.20 -9.63
CA TYR A 218 7.87 -11.99 -9.78
C TYR A 218 7.65 -12.54 -11.20
N THR A 219 8.47 -12.14 -12.17
CA THR A 219 8.51 -12.80 -13.49
C THR A 219 9.37 -14.06 -13.43
N ILE A 220 10.39 -14.10 -12.57
CA ILE A 220 11.20 -15.31 -12.33
C ILE A 220 10.41 -16.34 -11.56
N ASP A 221 9.83 -15.95 -10.42
CA ASP A 221 9.01 -16.85 -9.61
C ASP A 221 7.82 -16.08 -9.00
N PRO A 222 6.59 -16.34 -9.48
CA PRO A 222 5.37 -15.72 -8.93
C PRO A 222 5.08 -16.09 -7.47
N ASP A 223 5.64 -17.22 -6.99
CA ASP A 223 5.38 -17.71 -5.64
C ASP A 223 6.27 -17.04 -4.58
N TYR A 224 7.15 -16.13 -4.99
CA TYR A 224 7.92 -15.35 -4.03
C TYR A 224 7.01 -14.55 -3.08
N PRO A 225 7.42 -14.40 -1.80
CA PRO A 225 6.72 -13.56 -0.83
C PRO A 225 6.67 -12.07 -1.24
N PHE A 226 5.94 -11.26 -0.49
CA PHE A 226 5.87 -9.81 -0.66
C PHE A 226 6.04 -9.08 0.66
N TYR A 227 6.77 -7.97 0.63
CA TYR A 227 6.94 -7.10 1.78
C TYR A 227 5.92 -5.95 1.77
N VAL A 228 5.25 -5.73 2.90
CA VAL A 228 4.61 -4.45 3.20
C VAL A 228 5.35 -3.86 4.39
N GLU A 229 6.03 -2.73 4.16
CA GLU A 229 7.02 -2.19 5.10
C GLU A 229 8.06 -3.27 5.46
N ASN A 230 8.08 -3.72 6.71
CA ASN A 230 9.05 -4.69 7.22
C ASN A 230 8.44 -6.08 7.48
N GLU A 231 7.17 -6.27 7.12
CA GLU A 231 6.46 -7.52 7.32
C GLU A 231 6.39 -8.34 6.02
N LEU A 232 6.67 -9.63 6.13
CA LEU A 232 6.69 -10.58 5.02
C LEU A 232 5.36 -11.32 4.90
N PHE A 233 4.80 -11.35 3.69
CA PHE A 233 3.54 -12.01 3.36
C PHE A 233 3.77 -13.10 2.32
N LEU A 234 3.38 -14.34 2.62
CA LEU A 234 3.59 -15.48 1.73
C LEU A 234 2.45 -15.61 0.71
N GLN A 235 1.24 -15.22 1.11
CA GLN A 235 0.04 -15.29 0.28
C GLN A 235 -0.83 -14.04 0.41
N PRO A 236 -1.63 -13.69 -0.61
CA PRO A 236 -2.56 -12.56 -0.53
C PRO A 236 -3.55 -12.65 0.64
N GLY A 237 -3.95 -13.86 1.03
CA GLY A 237 -4.80 -14.09 2.20
C GLY A 237 -4.17 -13.67 3.53
N ASP A 238 -2.84 -13.67 3.63
CA ASP A 238 -2.11 -13.20 4.81
C ASP A 238 -2.28 -11.69 5.00
N LEU A 239 -2.32 -10.92 3.89
CA LEU A 239 -2.60 -9.48 3.93
C LEU A 239 -3.99 -9.21 4.51
N VAL A 240 -5.00 -9.99 4.09
CA VAL A 240 -6.36 -9.86 4.60
C VAL A 240 -6.41 -10.19 6.08
N THR A 241 -5.76 -11.28 6.49
CA THR A 241 -5.70 -11.70 7.89
C THR A 241 -5.02 -10.65 8.77
N ARG A 242 -3.91 -10.06 8.30
CA ARG A 242 -3.19 -8.98 8.99
C ARG A 242 -4.00 -7.70 9.09
N ALA A 243 -4.61 -7.27 7.99
CA ALA A 243 -5.43 -6.05 7.93
C ALA A 243 -6.68 -6.14 8.81
N ARG A 244 -7.25 -7.33 9.01
CA ARG A 244 -8.39 -7.55 9.93
C ARG A 244 -8.03 -7.47 11.42
N ARG A 245 -6.74 -7.42 11.77
CA ARG A 245 -6.27 -7.39 13.16
C ARG A 245 -5.76 -6.02 13.60
N ASP A 246 -5.43 -5.14 12.66
CA ASP A 246 -4.73 -3.89 12.96
C ASP A 246 -5.05 -2.79 11.94
N ALA A 247 -5.63 -1.70 12.44
CA ALA A 247 -5.93 -0.53 11.62
C ALA A 247 -4.68 0.19 11.11
N ASN A 248 -3.55 0.11 11.83
CA ASN A 248 -2.34 0.84 11.45
C ASN A 248 -1.74 0.30 10.15
N PHE A 249 -2.00 -0.98 9.83
CA PHE A 249 -1.56 -1.62 8.60
C PHE A 249 -2.29 -1.13 7.34
N TRP A 250 -3.45 -0.47 7.48
CA TRP A 250 -4.29 -0.10 6.33
C TRP A 250 -3.63 0.94 5.44
N LEU A 251 -3.02 1.98 6.02
CA LEU A 251 -2.37 3.04 5.24
C LEU A 251 -1.12 2.54 4.51
N PRO A 252 -0.21 1.76 5.13
CA PRO A 252 0.89 1.11 4.43
C PRO A 252 0.45 0.20 3.28
N LEU A 253 -0.62 -0.59 3.49
CA LEU A 253 -1.18 -1.45 2.45
C LEU A 253 -1.72 -0.63 1.26
N LEU A 254 -2.42 0.47 1.54
CA LEU A 254 -2.90 1.35 0.47
C LEU A 254 -1.74 2.05 -0.27
N ALA A 255 -0.69 2.46 0.44
CA ALA A 255 0.47 3.09 -0.17
C ALA A 255 1.22 2.13 -1.11
N THR A 256 1.42 0.88 -0.70
CA THR A 256 2.03 -0.14 -1.57
C THR A 256 1.18 -0.45 -2.80
N PHE A 257 -0.15 -0.36 -2.69
CA PHE A 257 -1.05 -0.41 -3.84
C PHE A 257 -0.92 0.82 -4.75
N ASP A 258 -0.92 2.03 -4.20
CA ASP A 258 -0.84 3.29 -4.95
C ASP A 258 0.47 3.45 -5.72
N HIS A 259 1.56 2.92 -5.17
CA HIS A 259 2.84 2.85 -5.87
C HIS A 259 2.90 1.73 -6.93
N GLY A 260 1.84 0.95 -7.09
CA GLY A 260 1.74 -0.14 -8.06
C GLY A 260 2.54 -1.40 -7.67
N LEU A 261 3.12 -1.44 -6.46
CA LEU A 261 3.98 -2.53 -5.99
C LEU A 261 3.15 -3.78 -5.70
N LEU A 262 2.07 -3.61 -4.91
CA LEU A 262 1.15 -4.70 -4.59
C LEU A 262 0.48 -5.25 -5.86
N SER A 263 0.20 -4.37 -6.82
CA SER A 263 -0.44 -4.79 -8.08
C SER A 263 0.43 -5.76 -8.88
N ILE A 264 1.75 -5.54 -8.94
CA ILE A 264 2.67 -6.43 -9.67
C ILE A 264 2.66 -7.83 -9.07
N TRP A 265 2.75 -7.91 -7.74
CA TRP A 265 2.74 -9.19 -7.04
C TRP A 265 1.45 -9.98 -7.29
N LEU A 266 0.30 -9.30 -7.17
CA LEU A 266 -1.01 -9.93 -7.35
C LEU A 266 -1.31 -10.30 -8.81
N GLU A 267 -0.92 -9.46 -9.77
CA GLU A 267 -1.06 -9.74 -11.19
C GLU A 267 -0.27 -11.01 -11.60
N ARG A 268 0.95 -11.17 -11.09
CA ARG A 268 1.79 -12.36 -11.35
C ARG A 268 1.25 -13.64 -10.73
N ARG A 269 0.47 -13.52 -9.64
CA ARG A 269 -0.26 -14.63 -9.01
C ARG A 269 -1.64 -14.91 -9.62
N GLY A 270 -1.94 -14.34 -10.80
CA GLY A 270 -3.19 -14.60 -11.51
C GLY A 270 -4.38 -13.78 -11.02
N MET A 271 -4.20 -12.81 -10.12
CA MET A 271 -5.27 -11.92 -9.63
C MET A 271 -5.38 -10.62 -10.46
N GLY A 272 -4.88 -10.63 -11.70
CA GLY A 272 -4.81 -9.43 -12.53
C GLY A 272 -6.17 -8.80 -12.82
N GLU A 273 -7.19 -9.61 -13.18
CA GLU A 273 -8.53 -9.08 -13.46
C GLU A 273 -9.17 -8.41 -12.23
N ILE A 274 -9.01 -9.03 -11.05
CA ILE A 274 -9.50 -8.52 -9.77
C ILE A 274 -8.86 -7.15 -9.48
N ILE A 275 -7.54 -7.06 -9.64
CA ILE A 275 -6.79 -5.83 -9.37
C ILE A 275 -7.08 -4.75 -10.41
N SER A 276 -7.27 -5.08 -11.68
CA SER A 276 -7.71 -4.12 -12.70
C SER A 276 -9.10 -3.54 -12.37
N LYS A 277 -10.05 -4.37 -11.95
CA LYS A 277 -11.39 -3.91 -11.51
C LYS A 277 -11.29 -2.98 -10.31
N PHE A 278 -10.50 -3.36 -9.30
CA PHE A 278 -10.28 -2.52 -8.12
C PHE A 278 -9.56 -1.20 -8.46
N LYS A 279 -8.54 -1.20 -9.34
CA LYS A 279 -7.86 0.01 -9.83
C LYS A 279 -8.84 1.00 -10.49
N ASN A 280 -9.76 0.49 -11.31
CA ASN A 280 -10.78 1.32 -11.96
C ASN A 280 -11.72 1.93 -10.92
N TYR A 281 -12.26 1.10 -10.02
CA TYR A 281 -13.11 1.56 -8.91
C TYR A 281 -12.42 2.62 -8.04
N ALA A 282 -11.16 2.38 -7.64
CA ALA A 282 -10.40 3.30 -6.81
C ALA A 282 -10.16 4.63 -7.51
N THR A 283 -9.89 4.62 -8.83
CA THR A 283 -9.74 5.82 -9.64
C THR A 283 -11.02 6.64 -9.71
N GLU A 284 -12.15 5.99 -10.00
CA GLU A 284 -13.47 6.62 -10.06
C GLU A 284 -13.86 7.27 -8.72
N LEU A 285 -13.68 6.54 -7.62
CA LEU A 285 -14.02 7.03 -6.29
C LEU A 285 -13.16 8.23 -5.86
N ARG A 286 -11.86 8.21 -6.19
CA ARG A 286 -10.94 9.32 -5.92
C ARG A 286 -11.21 10.56 -6.78
N ALA A 287 -11.79 10.39 -7.96
CA ALA A 287 -12.21 11.51 -8.80
C ALA A 287 -13.50 12.16 -8.26
N ALA A 288 -14.39 11.37 -7.66
CA ALA A 288 -15.66 11.86 -7.11
C ALA A 288 -15.52 12.49 -5.70
N GLU A 289 -14.58 12.00 -4.89
CA GLU A 289 -14.46 12.36 -3.48
C GLU A 289 -13.15 13.10 -3.14
N LYS A 290 -13.22 14.04 -2.20
CA LYS A 290 -12.02 14.71 -1.66
C LYS A 290 -11.18 13.71 -0.86
N LYS A 291 -9.86 13.73 -1.07
CA LYS A 291 -8.89 12.91 -0.31
C LYS A 291 -9.09 13.10 1.21
N SER A 292 -9.42 12.01 1.88
CA SER A 292 -9.67 11.93 3.32
C SER A 292 -9.20 10.58 3.87
N GLU A 293 -9.00 10.49 5.18
CA GLU A 293 -8.67 9.21 5.82
C GLU A 293 -9.81 8.20 5.70
N GLU A 294 -11.06 8.66 5.74
CA GLU A 294 -12.25 7.83 5.55
C GLU A 294 -12.30 7.21 4.15
N LEU A 295 -11.93 7.98 3.12
CA LEU A 295 -11.79 7.46 1.75
C LEU A 295 -10.69 6.40 1.68
N SER A 296 -9.52 6.66 2.28
CA SER A 296 -8.43 5.68 2.33
C SER A 296 -8.87 4.39 3.01
N ARG A 297 -9.58 4.47 4.13
CA ARG A 297 -10.13 3.30 4.83
C ARG A 297 -11.16 2.57 3.98
N ASN A 298 -12.05 3.29 3.28
CA ASN A 298 -13.00 2.67 2.37
C ASN A 298 -12.31 1.87 1.25
N LEU A 299 -11.27 2.46 0.65
CA LEU A 299 -10.51 1.81 -0.41
C LEU A 299 -9.80 0.55 0.08
N VAL A 300 -9.23 0.58 1.29
CA VAL A 300 -8.63 -0.62 1.88
C VAL A 300 -9.70 -1.68 2.14
N GLN A 301 -10.83 -1.33 2.73
CA GLN A 301 -11.94 -2.27 2.95
C GLN A 301 -12.37 -2.94 1.63
N LYS A 302 -12.54 -2.17 0.55
CA LYS A 302 -12.86 -2.69 -0.79
C LYS A 302 -11.73 -3.54 -1.40
N LEU A 303 -10.47 -3.22 -1.13
CA LEU A 303 -9.34 -4.06 -1.53
C LEU A 303 -9.39 -5.41 -0.82
N LEU A 304 -9.68 -5.44 0.49
CA LEU A 304 -9.78 -6.69 1.26
C LEU A 304 -10.91 -7.58 0.73
N GLU A 305 -12.05 -6.99 0.38
CA GLU A 305 -13.18 -7.69 -0.26
C GLU A 305 -12.80 -8.28 -1.62
N ALA A 306 -12.02 -7.54 -2.42
CA ALA A 306 -11.53 -8.03 -3.70
C ALA A 306 -10.55 -9.20 -3.54
N LEU A 307 -9.71 -9.18 -2.50
CA LEU A 307 -8.73 -10.23 -2.22
C LEU A 307 -9.34 -11.49 -1.58
N ALA A 308 -10.43 -11.33 -0.83
CA ALA A 308 -11.12 -12.42 -0.13
C ALA A 308 -12.65 -12.28 -0.30
N PRO A 309 -13.22 -12.80 -1.40
CA PRO A 309 -14.65 -12.64 -1.69
C PRO A 309 -15.57 -13.39 -0.70
N ASP A 310 -15.07 -14.45 -0.06
CA ASP A 310 -15.81 -15.24 0.94
C ASP A 310 -15.77 -14.62 2.35
N MET A 311 -15.13 -13.45 2.50
CA MET A 311 -15.05 -12.74 3.77
C MET A 311 -16.41 -12.15 4.17
N GLU A 312 -16.75 -12.24 5.45
CA GLU A 312 -17.91 -11.52 6.01
C GLU A 312 -17.78 -10.01 5.76
N ILE A 313 -18.73 -9.45 5.02
CA ILE A 313 -18.79 -8.03 4.71
C ILE A 313 -19.35 -7.23 5.88
N PRO A 314 -18.84 -6.01 6.13
CA PRO A 314 -19.28 -5.23 7.28
C PRO A 314 -20.78 -4.87 7.26
N ASP A 315 -21.52 -5.23 8.31
CA ASP A 315 -22.95 -4.97 8.44
C ASP A 315 -23.31 -4.17 9.72
N LEU A 316 -24.41 -3.43 9.63
CA LEU A 316 -24.91 -2.57 10.69
C LEU A 316 -26.20 -3.14 11.30
N SER A 317 -26.35 -2.98 12.62
CA SER A 317 -27.62 -3.16 13.33
C SER A 317 -28.10 -1.86 13.96
N VAL A 318 -29.42 -1.74 14.07
CA VAL A 318 -30.10 -0.69 14.81
C VAL A 318 -31.13 -1.35 15.72
N ALA A 319 -31.18 -0.94 16.98
CA ALA A 319 -32.05 -1.56 17.98
C ALA A 319 -33.55 -1.24 17.81
N ALA A 320 -33.89 -0.26 16.97
CA ALA A 320 -35.25 0.21 16.79
C ALA A 320 -35.87 -0.39 15.51
N GLU A 321 -36.87 -1.26 15.67
CA GLU A 321 -37.65 -1.82 14.56
C GLU A 321 -38.70 -0.82 14.05
N GLU A 322 -39.30 -0.02 14.95
CA GLU A 322 -40.27 1.03 14.64
C GLU A 322 -40.10 2.21 15.60
N LEU A 323 -40.30 3.44 15.11
CA LEU A 323 -40.27 4.66 15.90
C LEU A 323 -41.62 5.38 15.85
N SER A 324 -42.25 5.58 17.00
CA SER A 324 -43.58 6.22 17.08
C SER A 324 -43.61 7.36 18.10
N PHE A 325 -43.86 8.57 17.60
CA PHE A 325 -43.94 9.81 18.37
C PHE A 325 -45.28 10.50 18.13
N LEU A 326 -46.33 10.01 18.81
CA LEU A 326 -47.70 10.43 18.53
C LEU A 326 -48.19 11.68 19.29
N ASN A 327 -47.43 12.13 20.28
CA ASN A 327 -47.84 13.18 21.23
C ASN A 327 -46.76 14.26 21.39
N ILE A 328 -46.14 14.72 20.30
CA ILE A 328 -45.14 15.79 20.38
C ILE A 328 -45.85 17.13 20.66
N GLN A 329 -45.44 17.84 21.71
CA GLN A 329 -46.04 19.11 22.14
C GLN A 329 -44.96 20.17 22.36
N ASN A 330 -45.12 21.34 21.73
CA ASN A 330 -44.44 22.63 22.00
C ASN A 330 -42.90 22.70 22.03
N LYS A 331 -42.18 21.58 22.21
CA LYS A 331 -40.73 21.49 22.29
C LYS A 331 -40.23 20.60 21.18
N ALA A 332 -39.10 20.97 20.61
CA ALA A 332 -38.41 20.14 19.64
C ALA A 332 -38.04 18.79 20.29
N LEU A 333 -38.34 17.70 19.58
CA LEU A 333 -37.95 16.35 19.96
C LEU A 333 -36.53 16.11 19.44
N PHE A 334 -35.67 15.60 20.31
CA PHE A 334 -34.34 15.13 19.99
C PHE A 334 -34.24 13.67 20.43
N HIS A 335 -34.34 12.74 19.49
CA HIS A 335 -34.32 11.32 19.79
C HIS A 335 -33.02 10.68 19.29
N PRO A 336 -32.15 10.16 20.20
CA PRO A 336 -30.91 9.50 19.81
C PRO A 336 -31.19 8.09 19.29
N ILE A 337 -30.63 7.75 18.14
CA ILE A 337 -30.67 6.42 17.53
C ILE A 337 -29.23 5.93 17.44
N VAL A 338 -28.97 4.77 18.05
CA VAL A 338 -27.64 4.14 18.07
C VAL A 338 -27.55 3.10 16.97
N VAL A 339 -26.57 3.28 16.10
CA VAL A 339 -26.19 2.30 15.07
C VAL A 339 -24.95 1.58 15.56
N ARG A 340 -24.91 0.27 15.40
CA ARG A 340 -23.78 -0.57 15.78
C ARG A 340 -23.28 -1.36 14.59
N LEU A 341 -21.98 -1.57 14.55
CA LEU A 341 -21.33 -2.50 13.64
C LEU A 341 -21.43 -3.91 14.24
N ASN A 342 -21.89 -4.89 13.46
CA ASN A 342 -22.10 -6.26 13.96
C ASN A 342 -20.83 -7.12 13.85
N ASN A 343 -19.97 -6.80 12.89
CA ASN A 343 -18.77 -7.58 12.56
C ASN A 343 -17.58 -6.66 12.25
N LYS A 344 -16.45 -7.25 11.88
CA LYS A 344 -15.20 -6.50 11.73
C LYS A 344 -15.14 -5.77 10.40
N GLY A 345 -14.78 -4.48 10.44
CA GLY A 345 -14.39 -3.73 9.24
C GLY A 345 -14.66 -2.24 9.36
N PHE A 346 -14.81 -1.61 8.18
CA PHE A 346 -15.11 -0.19 8.04
C PHE A 346 -16.37 0.01 7.19
N VAL A 347 -17.31 0.83 7.69
CA VAL A 347 -18.56 1.15 7.00
C VAL A 347 -18.78 2.65 6.97
N ARG A 348 -19.19 3.13 5.80
CA ARG A 348 -19.79 4.46 5.64
C ARG A 348 -21.29 4.28 5.44
N ALA A 349 -22.07 5.05 6.18
CA ALA A 349 -23.52 5.04 6.05
C ALA A 349 -24.05 6.45 5.82
N THR A 350 -25.05 6.58 4.94
CA THR A 350 -25.82 7.80 4.76
C THR A 350 -27.22 7.56 5.30
N VAL A 351 -27.66 8.45 6.18
CA VAL A 351 -28.97 8.42 6.82
C VAL A 351 -29.85 9.50 6.21
N GLY A 352 -31.03 9.09 5.77
CA GLY A 352 -32.02 9.98 5.16
C GLY A 352 -33.44 9.51 5.43
N PHE A 353 -34.38 10.27 4.90
CA PHE A 353 -35.78 9.87 4.85
C PHE A 353 -36.17 9.57 3.41
N ASP A 354 -37.14 8.68 3.24
CA ASP A 354 -37.80 8.40 1.96
C ASP A 354 -38.47 9.65 1.35
N ARG A 355 -38.95 10.56 2.20
CA ARG A 355 -39.52 11.85 1.80
C ARG A 355 -39.14 12.97 2.75
N ASP A 356 -39.01 14.17 2.20
CA ASP A 356 -38.74 15.37 3.00
C ASP A 356 -40.02 15.87 3.69
N VAL A 357 -39.92 16.11 4.99
CA VAL A 357 -41.03 16.64 5.81
C VAL A 357 -40.52 17.88 6.54
N PRO A 358 -41.13 19.06 6.31
CA PRO A 358 -40.73 20.29 6.98
C PRO A 358 -40.69 20.13 8.51
N GLY A 359 -39.55 20.43 9.11
CA GLY A 359 -39.36 20.29 10.55
C GLY A 359 -38.91 18.92 11.03
N VAL A 360 -38.69 17.94 10.15
CA VAL A 360 -38.08 16.65 10.51
C VAL A 360 -36.71 16.54 9.85
N TRP A 361 -35.65 16.33 10.62
CA TRP A 361 -34.29 16.18 10.07
C TRP A 361 -33.39 15.30 10.92
N ILE A 362 -32.35 14.76 10.30
CA ILE A 362 -31.33 13.92 10.95
C ILE A 362 -30.04 14.70 11.13
N SER A 363 -29.35 14.49 12.25
CA SER A 363 -28.02 15.02 12.49
C SER A 363 -27.15 14.07 13.33
N PRO A 364 -25.96 13.65 12.86
CA PRO A 364 -25.40 13.85 11.51
C PRO A 364 -26.02 12.89 10.46
N LYS A 365 -25.99 13.29 9.17
CA LYS A 365 -26.48 12.46 8.05
C LYS A 365 -25.48 11.39 7.59
N ASN A 366 -24.18 11.70 7.62
CA ASN A 366 -23.13 10.76 7.24
C ASN A 366 -22.51 10.18 8.50
N LEU A 367 -22.41 8.87 8.55
CA LEU A 367 -21.90 8.10 9.66
C LEU A 367 -20.70 7.27 9.21
N THR A 368 -19.69 7.18 10.06
CA THR A 368 -18.54 6.29 9.85
C THR A 368 -18.36 5.40 11.07
N LEU A 369 -18.35 4.10 10.82
CA LEU A 369 -18.14 3.07 11.84
C LEU A 369 -16.89 2.25 11.48
N SER A 370 -16.13 1.87 12.51
CA SER A 370 -14.91 1.10 12.34
C SER A 370 -14.63 0.29 13.60
N ASP A 371 -14.59 -1.04 13.46
CA ASP A 371 -14.19 -1.97 14.52
C ASP A 371 -12.78 -1.63 15.04
N LEU A 372 -11.79 -1.74 14.15
CA LEU A 372 -10.37 -1.49 14.48
C LEU A 372 -10.07 -0.02 14.85
N GLY A 373 -10.96 0.90 14.52
CA GLY A 373 -10.87 2.31 14.90
C GLY A 373 -11.52 2.66 16.25
N GLY A 374 -12.06 1.67 16.97
CA GLY A 374 -12.76 1.87 18.25
C GLY A 374 -14.10 2.62 18.10
N LYS A 375 -14.64 2.69 16.88
CA LYS A 375 -15.91 3.35 16.54
C LYS A 375 -16.94 2.31 16.11
N GLU A 376 -17.14 1.31 16.96
CA GLU A 376 -18.11 0.23 16.73
C GLU A 376 -19.57 0.70 16.83
N SER A 377 -19.81 1.86 17.45
CA SER A 377 -21.14 2.44 17.54
C SER A 377 -21.11 3.95 17.33
N VAL A 378 -22.18 4.46 16.73
CA VAL A 378 -22.38 5.89 16.51
C VAL A 378 -23.84 6.25 16.76
N THR A 379 -24.03 7.41 17.39
CA THR A 379 -25.37 7.93 17.68
C THR A 379 -25.67 9.08 16.73
N PHE A 380 -26.78 8.99 16.02
CA PHE A 380 -27.36 10.14 15.33
C PHE A 380 -28.69 10.53 15.97
N HIS A 381 -29.12 11.76 15.72
CA HIS A 381 -30.33 12.31 16.33
C HIS A 381 -31.39 12.52 15.27
N LEU A 382 -32.57 11.94 15.53
CA LEU A 382 -33.82 12.34 14.89
C LEU A 382 -34.30 13.62 15.58
N ASN A 383 -34.43 14.68 14.80
CA ASN A 383 -34.88 15.98 15.27
C ASN A 383 -36.25 16.28 14.68
N VAL A 384 -37.20 16.67 15.53
CA VAL A 384 -38.54 17.08 15.10
C VAL A 384 -38.88 18.43 15.72
N ASP A 385 -39.07 19.45 14.89
CA ASP A 385 -39.56 20.77 15.25
C ASP A 385 -41.09 20.82 15.08
N PRO A 386 -41.86 20.78 16.18
CA PRO A 386 -43.31 20.76 16.10
C PRO A 386 -43.90 22.06 15.56
N SER A 387 -43.15 23.16 15.52
CA SER A 387 -43.65 24.46 15.03
C SER A 387 -43.83 24.50 13.51
N LYS A 388 -43.15 23.59 12.79
CA LYS A 388 -43.17 23.51 11.33
C LYS A 388 -44.11 22.42 10.79
N LEU A 389 -44.70 21.63 11.68
CA LEU A 389 -45.59 20.52 11.35
C LEU A 389 -47.05 20.92 11.54
N ILE A 390 -47.90 20.52 10.59
CA ILE A 390 -49.37 20.64 10.71
C ILE A 390 -49.83 19.84 11.93
N LYS A 391 -50.59 20.49 12.81
CA LYS A 391 -51.05 19.89 14.08
C LYS A 391 -52.15 18.87 13.84
N ASP A 392 -52.16 17.84 14.68
CA ASP A 392 -53.08 16.70 14.64
C ASP A 392 -53.03 15.86 13.33
N HIS A 393 -52.06 16.13 12.46
CA HIS A 393 -51.76 15.33 11.27
C HIS A 393 -50.75 14.22 11.58
N LEU A 394 -50.98 13.02 11.05
CA LEU A 394 -50.08 11.88 11.20
C LEU A 394 -49.16 11.77 9.98
N TYR A 395 -47.87 11.97 10.18
CA TYR A 395 -46.83 11.74 9.18
C TYR A 395 -46.27 10.33 9.36
N THR A 396 -46.22 9.52 8.30
CA THR A 396 -45.68 8.15 8.31
C THR A 396 -44.52 8.05 7.34
N ILE A 397 -43.29 8.27 7.79
CA ILE A 397 -42.10 8.28 6.92
C ILE A 397 -41.20 7.07 7.19
N SER A 398 -40.27 6.77 6.30
CA SER A 398 -39.27 5.72 6.49
C SER A 398 -37.89 6.33 6.62
N LEU A 399 -37.24 6.06 7.75
CA LEU A 399 -35.84 6.38 7.98
C LEU A 399 -34.98 5.31 7.30
N GLN A 400 -34.12 5.75 6.37
CA GLN A 400 -33.26 4.89 5.57
C GLN A 400 -31.80 5.07 6.00
N ILE A 401 -31.13 3.97 6.35
CA ILE A 401 -29.68 3.94 6.59
C ILE A 401 -29.08 3.12 5.46
N GLN A 402 -28.42 3.80 4.53
CA GLN A 402 -27.84 3.20 3.34
C GLN A 402 -26.33 3.09 3.47
N THR A 403 -25.80 1.92 3.13
CA THR A 403 -24.37 1.61 3.08
C THR A 403 -24.03 1.01 1.71
N ASP A 404 -22.74 0.76 1.46
CA ASP A 404 -22.30 0.03 0.27
C ASP A 404 -22.76 -1.44 0.23
N TYR A 405 -23.25 -1.99 1.37
CA TYR A 405 -23.56 -3.41 1.54
C TYR A 405 -25.05 -3.69 1.74
N GLN A 406 -25.74 -2.81 2.45
CA GLN A 406 -27.12 -3.00 2.89
C GLN A 406 -27.90 -1.68 3.01
N SER A 407 -29.22 -1.79 2.95
CA SER A 407 -30.18 -0.70 3.20
C SER A 407 -31.12 -1.10 4.33
N ILE A 408 -31.07 -0.37 5.45
CA ILE A 408 -31.96 -0.58 6.61
C ILE A 408 -33.10 0.44 6.54
N HIS A 409 -34.34 -0.04 6.72
CA HIS A 409 -35.54 0.79 6.72
C HIS A 409 -36.23 0.72 8.09
N ILE A 410 -36.40 1.86 8.75
CA ILE A 410 -37.07 1.98 10.05
C ILE A 410 -38.33 2.83 9.85
N PRO A 411 -39.54 2.27 9.98
CA PRO A 411 -40.79 3.02 9.93
C PRO A 411 -40.87 4.05 11.06
N LEU A 412 -41.33 5.26 10.73
CA LEU A 412 -41.40 6.40 11.64
C LEU A 412 -42.77 7.09 11.57
N ALA A 413 -43.51 7.05 12.67
CA ALA A 413 -44.80 7.72 12.83
C ALA A 413 -44.65 8.97 13.70
N ILE A 414 -45.01 10.15 13.16
CA ILE A 414 -44.91 11.44 13.86
C ILE A 414 -46.27 12.12 13.87
N LYS A 415 -46.73 12.53 15.06
CA LYS A 415 -47.91 13.38 15.21
C LYS A 415 -47.64 14.45 16.26
N THR A 416 -47.86 15.70 15.87
CA THR A 416 -47.87 16.86 16.77
C THR A 416 -49.28 17.09 17.27
N VAL A 417 -49.44 17.32 18.57
CA VAL A 417 -50.77 17.50 19.17
C VAL A 417 -50.90 18.92 19.69
N PHE A 418 -52.04 19.56 19.42
CA PHE A 418 -52.32 20.88 19.98
C PHE A 418 -52.47 20.78 21.52
N PRO A 419 -51.72 21.57 22.31
CA PRO A 419 -51.76 21.49 23.77
C PRO A 419 -53.00 22.22 24.32
N MET A 420 -54.19 21.68 24.05
CA MET A 420 -55.48 22.31 24.37
C MET A 420 -55.59 22.70 25.85
N ARG A 421 -55.09 21.85 26.76
CA ARG A 421 -55.07 22.14 28.20
C ARG A 421 -54.21 23.35 28.52
N ALA A 422 -52.99 23.41 27.99
CA ALA A 422 -52.08 24.53 28.24
C ALA A 422 -52.62 25.84 27.64
N PHE A 423 -53.21 25.77 26.44
CA PHE A 423 -53.87 26.90 25.81
C PHE A 423 -55.04 27.43 26.66
N MET A 424 -55.94 26.54 27.11
CA MET A 424 -57.07 26.91 27.97
C MET A 424 -56.61 27.53 29.31
N LEU A 425 -55.55 26.98 29.90
CA LEU A 425 -54.97 27.50 31.15
C LEU A 425 -54.34 28.88 30.95
N CYS A 426 -53.71 29.12 29.78
CA CYS A 426 -53.19 30.42 29.40
C CYS A 426 -54.33 31.44 29.20
N LEU A 427 -55.37 31.05 28.47
CA LEU A 427 -56.56 31.88 28.21
C LEU A 427 -57.29 32.23 29.52
N LEU A 428 -57.40 31.28 30.45
CA LEU A 428 -57.90 31.51 31.81
C LEU A 428 -57.02 32.48 32.62
N ARG A 429 -55.69 32.36 32.55
CA ARG A 429 -54.75 33.28 33.23
C ARG A 429 -54.89 34.70 32.70
N TYR A 430 -54.90 34.87 31.39
CA TYR A 430 -55.07 36.19 30.77
C TYR A 430 -56.48 36.75 31.00
N GLY A 431 -57.52 35.92 30.94
CA GLY A 431 -58.89 36.29 31.31
C GLY A 431 -59.01 36.70 32.78
N GLY A 432 -58.34 35.98 33.68
CA GLY A 432 -58.25 36.31 35.11
C GLY A 432 -57.54 37.64 35.36
N LEU A 433 -56.39 37.88 34.73
CA LEU A 433 -55.68 39.16 34.79
C LEU A 433 -56.54 40.31 34.24
N GLY A 434 -57.25 40.11 33.12
CA GLY A 434 -58.19 41.08 32.57
C GLY A 434 -59.34 41.39 33.53
N THR A 435 -59.87 40.38 34.21
CA THR A 435 -60.93 40.53 35.22
C THR A 435 -60.42 41.34 36.41
N ILE A 436 -59.23 41.02 36.94
CA ILE A 436 -58.59 41.74 38.03
C ILE A 436 -58.35 43.21 37.63
N PHE A 437 -57.83 43.45 36.43
CA PHE A 437 -57.60 44.80 35.91
C PHE A 437 -58.90 45.63 35.85
N LEU A 438 -59.99 45.05 35.34
CA LEU A 438 -61.31 45.71 35.30
C LEU A 438 -61.89 45.94 36.71
N CYS A 439 -61.69 45.00 37.63
CA CYS A 439 -62.07 45.17 39.03
C CYS A 439 -61.29 46.31 39.71
N ILE A 440 -59.99 46.43 39.45
CA ILE A 440 -59.16 47.53 39.97
C ILE A 440 -59.63 48.87 39.41
N ILE A 441 -59.86 48.97 38.10
CA ILE A 441 -60.41 50.19 37.48
C ILE A 441 -61.75 50.55 38.12
N ARG A 442 -62.65 49.57 38.31
CA ARG A 442 -63.95 49.78 38.94
C ARG A 442 -63.83 50.25 40.39
N LEU A 443 -62.89 49.69 41.16
CA LEU A 443 -62.63 50.11 42.53
C LEU A 443 -62.07 51.54 42.59
N LEU A 444 -61.13 51.89 41.71
CA LEU A 444 -60.58 53.26 41.59
C LEU A 444 -61.69 54.27 41.25
N ILE A 445 -62.61 53.93 40.35
CA ILE A 445 -63.77 54.78 40.02
C ILE A 445 -64.72 54.90 41.22
N SER A 446 -65.04 53.78 41.89
CA SER A 446 -65.92 53.80 43.07
C SER A 446 -65.34 54.65 44.21
N TRP A 447 -64.02 54.62 44.37
CA TRP A 447 -63.28 55.44 45.34
C TRP A 447 -63.30 56.92 44.96
N ALA A 448 -63.09 57.25 43.68
CA ALA A 448 -63.14 58.63 43.17
C ALA A 448 -64.54 59.29 43.28
N TYR A 449 -65.61 58.50 43.26
CA TYR A 449 -67.00 59.01 43.30
C TYR A 449 -67.69 58.89 44.67
N ASN A 450 -66.97 58.51 45.74
CA ASN A 450 -67.46 58.46 47.12
C ASN A 450 -68.79 57.69 47.32
N GLY A 451 -69.05 56.69 46.48
CA GLY A 451 -70.28 55.87 46.52
C GLY A 451 -70.03 54.50 47.13
N ASN A 452 -70.44 54.30 48.39
CA ASN A 452 -70.43 53.00 49.04
C ASN A 452 -71.68 52.20 48.64
N GLY A 453 -71.54 51.30 47.67
CA GLY A 453 -72.54 50.27 47.44
C GLY A 453 -72.36 49.54 46.11
N TRP A 454 -72.54 48.21 46.13
CA TRP A 454 -72.97 47.51 44.93
C TRP A 454 -74.19 48.22 44.35
N LEU A 455 -74.21 48.44 43.03
CA LEU A 455 -75.34 49.01 42.31
C LEU A 455 -76.64 48.34 42.79
N LYS A 456 -77.52 49.11 43.44
CA LYS A 456 -78.78 48.58 43.97
C LYS A 456 -79.59 47.97 42.81
N PRO A 457 -80.00 46.69 42.87
CA PRO A 457 -80.62 45.98 41.73
C PRO A 457 -81.87 46.69 41.16
N GLN A 458 -82.58 47.42 42.01
CA GLN A 458 -83.81 48.15 41.65
C GLN A 458 -83.55 49.45 40.86
N LEU A 459 -82.32 49.98 40.90
CA LEU A 459 -81.90 51.15 40.11
C LEU A 459 -81.27 50.75 38.76
N VAL A 460 -80.81 49.51 38.63
CA VAL A 460 -80.17 48.99 37.41
C VAL A 460 -81.16 48.83 36.26
N TRP A 461 -82.42 48.52 36.52
CA TRP A 461 -83.41 48.25 35.46
C TRP A 461 -84.22 49.48 35.04
N ASN A 462 -84.46 50.42 35.95
CA ASN A 462 -85.37 51.54 35.68
C ASN A 462 -84.68 52.81 35.19
N ASN A 463 -83.35 52.91 35.29
CA ASN A 463 -82.58 54.11 34.91
C ASN A 463 -81.17 53.75 34.41
N ILE A 464 -81.07 52.83 33.45
CA ILE A 464 -79.78 52.47 32.82
C ILE A 464 -79.09 53.74 32.28
N SER A 465 -79.83 54.67 31.67
CA SER A 465 -79.27 55.89 31.06
C SER A 465 -78.71 56.92 32.04
N ALA A 466 -79.17 56.94 33.30
CA ALA A 466 -78.76 57.94 34.30
C ALA A 466 -77.59 57.48 35.17
N GLN A 467 -77.29 56.17 35.17
CA GLN A 467 -76.27 55.57 36.03
C GLN A 467 -74.97 55.23 35.32
N VAL A 468 -74.87 55.51 34.02
CA VAL A 468 -73.63 55.25 33.32
C VAL A 468 -72.92 56.57 33.01
N PRO A 469 -71.64 56.74 33.39
CA PRO A 469 -70.88 57.92 33.02
C PRO A 469 -71.03 58.18 31.52
N SER A 470 -70.92 59.44 31.08
CA SER A 470 -71.09 59.86 29.68
C SER A 470 -70.31 59.01 28.65
N ASN A 471 -69.30 58.26 29.09
CA ASN A 471 -68.48 57.34 28.30
C ASN A 471 -68.91 55.86 28.39
N HIS A 472 -70.15 55.55 28.74
CA HIS A 472 -70.62 54.17 28.96
C HIS A 472 -70.62 53.27 27.73
N LEU A 473 -70.90 53.88 26.59
CA LEU A 473 -70.75 53.22 25.29
C LEU A 473 -69.30 52.74 25.10
N VAL A 474 -68.31 53.48 25.60
CA VAL A 474 -66.89 53.10 25.54
C VAL A 474 -66.61 51.86 26.39
N TYR A 475 -67.21 51.75 27.58
CA TYR A 475 -67.06 50.56 28.45
C TYR A 475 -67.72 49.32 27.86
N ILE A 476 -68.95 49.45 27.35
CA ILE A 476 -69.64 48.35 26.67
C ILE A 476 -68.86 47.97 25.41
N LEU A 477 -68.35 48.93 24.65
CA LEU A 477 -67.50 48.70 23.49
C LEU A 477 -66.20 47.97 23.87
N ILE A 478 -65.50 48.39 24.93
CA ILE A 478 -64.28 47.71 25.41
C ILE A 478 -64.60 46.27 25.87
N PHE A 479 -65.73 46.05 26.54
CA PHE A 479 -66.15 44.71 26.96
C PHE A 479 -66.53 43.81 25.78
N ILE A 480 -67.29 44.36 24.82
CA ILE A 480 -67.63 43.71 23.55
C ILE A 480 -66.34 43.40 22.78
N ILE A 481 -65.39 44.34 22.67
CA ILE A 481 -64.08 44.12 22.04
C ILE A 481 -63.29 43.05 22.79
N ALA A 482 -63.27 43.05 24.12
CA ALA A 482 -62.55 42.06 24.92
C ALA A 482 -63.10 40.63 24.76
N ILE A 483 -64.39 40.47 24.45
CA ILE A 483 -65.02 39.16 24.19
C ILE A 483 -64.95 38.78 22.71
N LEU A 484 -65.21 39.73 21.82
CA LEU A 484 -65.20 39.50 20.37
C LEU A 484 -63.80 39.36 19.79
N VAL A 485 -62.78 40.05 20.32
CA VAL A 485 -61.41 39.91 19.82
C VAL A 485 -60.90 38.47 19.96
N PRO A 486 -61.05 37.77 21.10
CA PRO A 486 -60.74 36.34 21.18
C PRO A 486 -61.56 35.47 20.22
N LEU A 487 -62.87 35.72 20.11
CA LEU A 487 -63.78 34.96 19.23
C LEU A 487 -63.49 35.17 17.74
N LEU A 488 -63.16 36.39 17.32
CA LEU A 488 -62.78 36.76 15.95
C LEU A 488 -61.31 36.43 15.65
N ALA A 489 -60.45 36.36 16.67
CA ALA A 489 -59.09 35.88 16.54
C ALA A 489 -59.05 34.36 16.35
N TRP A 490 -60.04 33.60 16.84
CA TRP A 490 -60.05 32.14 16.74
C TRP A 490 -59.93 31.58 15.31
N PRO A 491 -60.68 32.06 14.29
CA PRO A 491 -60.47 31.66 12.90
C PRO A 491 -59.07 32.00 12.37
N ARG A 492 -58.50 33.14 12.80
CA ARG A 492 -57.15 33.55 12.42
C ARG A 492 -56.08 32.71 13.11
N ILE A 493 -56.25 32.40 14.40
CA ILE A 493 -55.39 31.50 15.17
C ILE A 493 -55.43 30.11 14.55
N LYS A 494 -56.62 29.60 14.21
CA LYS A 494 -56.78 28.32 13.50
C LYS A 494 -56.00 28.29 12.18
N LYS A 495 -56.08 29.38 11.40
CA LYS A 495 -55.34 29.54 10.13
C LYS A 495 -53.82 29.70 10.32
N ILE A 496 -53.38 30.43 11.35
CA ILE A 496 -51.95 30.68 11.65
C ILE A 496 -51.28 29.44 12.25
N GLU A 497 -51.96 28.75 13.16
CA GLU A 497 -51.47 27.58 13.88
C GLU A 497 -51.68 26.26 13.11
N GLN A 498 -52.26 26.33 11.90
CA GLN A 498 -52.53 25.20 11.00
C GLN A 498 -53.24 24.04 11.71
N ILE A 499 -54.33 24.37 12.41
CA ILE A 499 -55.30 23.45 13.03
C ILE A 499 -56.51 23.32 12.08
#